data_AF-A0A1I7D517-F1
#
_entry.id   AF-A0A1I7D517-F1
#
_cell.length_a   1.000
_cell.length_b   1.000
_cell.length_c   1.000
_cell.angle_alpha   90.00
_cell.angle_beta   90.00
_cell.angle_gamma   90.00
#
_symmetry.space_group_name_H-M   'P 1'
#
loop_
_entity.id
_entity.type
_entity.pdbx_description
1 polymer ?
#
loop_
_entity_poly.entity_id
_entity_poly.type
_entity_poly.pdbx_seq_one_letter_code
_entity_poly.pdbx_strand_id
1 'polypeptide(L)'
;MGPVTLLTVVVLAVFVGFEVVSKVTSKLHTPLMSGANAIHGIILVGAIIVAGQASDPWVIGIALLAVVLATVNLVGGFVVTDRMLEMFSARKRAHKPALAGPAKGHRGPGGRHSGDGALGREQSGREQSGREHSGREPLDGEDSDGARAADRTGEAR
;
A
#
# COMPACT_ATOMS: atom_id res chain seq x y z
N MET A 1 -7.30 -39.03 10.18
CA MET A 1 -6.73 -38.76 8.83
C MET A 1 -5.30 -39.26 8.82
N GLY A 2 -4.88 -39.98 7.78
CA GLY A 2 -3.48 -40.42 7.67
C GLY A 2 -2.53 -39.26 7.33
N PRO A 3 -1.22 -39.39 7.59
CA PRO A 3 -0.24 -38.34 7.28
C PRO A 3 -0.20 -38.01 5.78
N VAL A 4 -0.37 -39.01 4.90
CA VAL A 4 -0.48 -38.82 3.45
C VAL A 4 -1.69 -37.95 3.09
N THR A 5 -2.84 -38.19 3.72
CA THR A 5 -4.06 -37.40 3.50
C THR A 5 -3.88 -35.94 3.93
N LEU A 6 -3.24 -35.68 5.09
CA LEU A 6 -2.95 -34.31 5.54
C LEU A 6 -2.02 -33.60 4.56
N LEU A 7 -0.98 -34.29 4.07
CA LEU A 7 -0.08 -33.75 3.06
C LEU A 7 -0.83 -33.41 1.77
N THR A 8 -1.69 -34.31 1.29
CA THR A 8 -2.53 -34.04 0.11
C THR A 8 -3.39 -32.80 0.30
N VAL A 9 -4.06 -32.66 1.46
CA VAL A 9 -4.90 -31.49 1.77
C VAL A 9 -4.06 -30.22 1.81
N VAL A 10 -2.89 -30.23 2.44
CA VAL A 10 -2.00 -29.06 2.51
C VAL A 10 -1.52 -28.65 1.11
N VAL A 11 -1.06 -29.61 0.30
CA VAL A 11 -0.58 -29.34 -1.06
C VAL A 11 -1.71 -28.76 -1.90
N LEU A 12 -2.88 -29.41 -1.93
CA LEU A 12 -4.03 -28.91 -2.70
C LEU A 12 -4.52 -27.53 -2.20
N ALA A 13 -4.53 -27.28 -0.90
CA ALA A 13 -4.89 -25.97 -0.34
C ALA A 13 -3.92 -24.86 -0.78
N VAL A 14 -2.61 -25.14 -0.86
CA VAL A 14 -1.63 -24.18 -1.38
C VAL A 14 -1.87 -23.88 -2.86
N PHE A 15 -2.11 -24.89 -3.69
CA PHE A 15 -2.46 -24.70 -5.10
C PHE A 15 -3.71 -23.83 -5.27
N VAL A 16 -4.77 -24.13 -4.50
CA VAL A 16 -6.00 -23.33 -4.51
C VAL A 16 -5.73 -21.89 -4.05
N GLY A 17 -4.96 -21.70 -2.98
CA GLY A 17 -4.59 -20.38 -2.48
C GLY A 17 -3.85 -19.54 -3.53
N PHE A 18 -2.86 -20.14 -4.20
CA PHE A 18 -2.11 -19.48 -5.27
C PHE A 18 -3.01 -19.06 -6.44
N GLU A 19 -3.88 -19.96 -6.91
CA GLU A 19 -4.78 -19.71 -8.05
C GLU A 19 -5.80 -18.59 -7.74
N VAL A 20 -6.33 -18.57 -6.52
CA VAL A 20 -7.30 -17.56 -6.08
C VAL A 20 -6.64 -16.19 -5.92
N VAL A 21 -5.47 -16.12 -5.27
CA VAL A 21 -4.75 -14.86 -5.04
C VAL A 21 -4.25 -14.25 -6.35
N SER A 22 -3.81 -15.07 -7.31
CA SER A 22 -3.28 -14.59 -8.59
C SER A 22 -4.34 -13.90 -9.49
N LYS A 23 -5.63 -14.09 -9.21
CA LYS A 23 -6.74 -13.53 -10.00
C LYS A 23 -7.32 -12.22 -9.46
N VAL A 24 -6.74 -11.67 -8.39
CA VAL A 24 -7.22 -10.41 -7.80
C VAL A 24 -6.76 -9.19 -8.61
N THR A 25 -7.64 -8.21 -8.79
CA THR A 25 -7.29 -6.95 -9.48
C THR A 25 -6.41 -6.06 -8.60
N SER A 26 -5.59 -5.19 -9.20
CA SER A 26 -4.62 -4.38 -8.47
C SER A 26 -5.23 -3.42 -7.44
N LYS A 27 -6.49 -3.01 -7.62
CA LYS A 27 -7.22 -2.20 -6.62
C LYS A 27 -7.47 -2.94 -5.30
N LEU A 28 -7.45 -4.28 -5.34
CA LEU A 28 -7.80 -5.13 -4.22
C LEU A 28 -6.58 -5.72 -3.49
N HIS A 29 -5.33 -5.46 -3.91
CA HIS A 29 -4.15 -5.98 -3.21
C HIS A 29 -4.08 -5.51 -1.75
N THR A 30 -4.41 -4.24 -1.47
CA THR A 30 -4.37 -3.69 -0.10
C THR A 30 -5.49 -4.25 0.78
N PRO A 31 -6.77 -4.29 0.34
CA PRO A 31 -7.82 -5.00 1.06
C PRO A 31 -7.55 -6.50 1.24
N LEU A 32 -6.97 -7.17 0.23
CA LEU A 32 -6.64 -8.58 0.28
C LEU A 32 -5.52 -8.87 1.28
N MET A 33 -4.51 -8.00 1.33
CA MET A 33 -3.43 -8.08 2.31
C MET A 33 -3.98 -7.96 3.74
N SER A 34 -4.91 -7.03 3.99
CA SER A 34 -5.61 -6.93 5.27
C SER A 34 -6.51 -8.15 5.54
N GLY A 35 -7.22 -8.63 4.53
CA GLY A 35 -8.08 -9.81 4.62
C GLY A 35 -7.31 -11.08 5.00
N ALA A 36 -6.11 -11.26 4.46
CA ALA A 36 -5.22 -12.37 4.84
C ALA A 36 -4.83 -12.32 6.32
N ASN A 37 -4.62 -11.12 6.88
CA ASN A 37 -4.39 -10.95 8.32
C ASN A 37 -5.60 -11.37 9.16
N ALA A 38 -6.83 -11.07 8.71
CA ALA A 38 -8.05 -11.52 9.37
C ALA A 38 -8.21 -13.05 9.34
N ILE A 39 -7.89 -13.69 8.22
CA ILE A 39 -8.00 -15.16 8.05
C ILE A 39 -7.02 -15.91 8.95
N HIS A 40 -5.81 -15.37 9.14
CA HIS A 40 -4.83 -15.91 10.08
C HIS A 40 -5.36 -15.99 11.52
N GLY A 41 -6.41 -15.22 11.87
CA GLY A 41 -7.11 -15.30 13.15
C GLY A 41 -7.65 -16.69 13.52
N ILE A 42 -7.63 -17.68 12.60
CA ILE A 42 -7.89 -19.10 12.90
C ILE A 42 -7.07 -19.65 14.07
N ILE A 43 -5.92 -19.03 14.39
CA ILE A 43 -5.14 -19.33 15.60
C ILE A 43 -5.97 -19.33 16.89
N LEU A 44 -7.08 -18.58 16.93
CA LEU A 44 -8.03 -18.56 18.05
C LEU A 44 -8.58 -19.95 18.38
N VAL A 45 -8.87 -20.76 17.35
CA VAL A 45 -9.37 -22.13 17.56
C VAL A 45 -8.31 -22.98 18.26
N GLY A 46 -7.05 -22.86 17.85
CA GLY A 46 -5.93 -23.53 18.52
C GLY A 46 -5.77 -23.07 19.97
N ALA A 47 -5.84 -21.76 20.21
CA ALA A 47 -5.74 -21.18 21.55
C ALA A 47 -6.86 -21.67 22.48
N ILE A 48 -8.10 -21.77 22.00
CA ILE A 48 -9.24 -22.30 22.76
C ILE A 48 -9.05 -23.79 23.09
N ILE A 49 -8.58 -24.60 22.12
CA ILE A 49 -8.30 -26.02 22.36
C ILE A 49 -7.22 -26.18 23.44
N VAL A 50 -6.13 -25.41 23.35
CA VAL A 50 -5.06 -25.44 24.36
C VAL A 50 -5.58 -24.99 25.73
N ALA A 51 -6.35 -23.90 25.79
CA ALA A 51 -6.95 -23.42 27.03
C ALA A 51 -7.90 -24.47 27.66
N GLY A 52 -8.69 -25.16 26.84
CA GLY A 52 -9.61 -26.21 27.29
C GLY A 52 -8.93 -27.50 27.76
N GLN A 53 -7.63 -27.68 27.52
CA GLN A 53 -6.83 -28.82 27.99
C GLN A 53 -5.80 -28.42 29.06
N ALA A 54 -5.70 -27.14 29.39
CA ALA A 54 -4.73 -26.62 30.33
C ALA A 54 -5.15 -26.94 31.78
N SER A 55 -4.30 -27.66 32.51
CA SER A 55 -4.50 -27.99 33.92
C SER A 55 -3.53 -27.26 34.85
N ASP A 56 -2.37 -26.84 34.35
CA ASP A 56 -1.38 -26.09 35.12
C ASP A 56 -1.75 -24.60 35.16
N PRO A 57 -1.78 -23.94 36.33
CA PRO A 57 -2.09 -22.52 36.46
C PRO A 57 -1.27 -21.60 35.55
N TRP A 58 0.00 -21.91 35.30
CA TRP A 58 0.85 -21.15 34.39
C TRP A 58 0.42 -21.29 32.94
N VAL A 59 0.08 -22.52 32.53
CA VAL A 59 -0.39 -22.82 31.17
C VAL A 59 -1.76 -22.17 30.94
N ILE A 60 -2.63 -22.18 31.95
CA ILE A 60 -3.94 -21.49 31.90
C ILE A 60 -3.73 -19.98 31.68
N GLY A 61 -2.80 -19.35 32.42
CA GLY A 61 -2.50 -17.92 32.25
C GLY A 61 -2.02 -17.58 30.84
N ILE A 62 -1.11 -18.39 30.29
CA ILE A 62 -0.59 -18.21 28.92
C ILE A 62 -1.68 -18.48 27.89
N ALA A 63 -2.50 -19.52 28.07
CA ALA A 63 -3.58 -19.85 27.15
C ALA A 63 -4.66 -18.76 27.12
N LEU A 64 -4.99 -18.17 28.27
CA LEU A 64 -5.89 -17.02 28.35
C LEU A 64 -5.32 -15.82 27.57
N LEU A 65 -4.03 -15.51 27.76
CA LEU A 65 -3.37 -14.46 26.99
C LEU A 65 -3.38 -14.75 25.48
N ALA A 66 -3.10 -15.99 25.09
CA ALA A 66 -3.14 -16.42 23.69
C ALA A 66 -4.55 -16.24 23.07
N VAL A 67 -5.61 -16.56 23.82
CA VAL A 67 -7.01 -16.34 23.38
C VAL A 67 -7.29 -14.85 23.19
N VAL A 68 -6.86 -14.00 24.12
CA VAL A 68 -7.04 -12.54 23.99
C VAL A 68 -6.32 -12.00 22.76
N LEU A 69 -5.04 -12.34 22.59
CA LEU A 69 -4.24 -11.90 21.44
C LEU A 69 -4.82 -12.41 20.11
N ALA A 70 -5.23 -13.67 20.05
CA ALA A 70 -5.88 -14.24 18.88
C ALA A 70 -7.20 -13.55 18.55
N THR A 71 -8.00 -13.20 19.56
CA THR A 71 -9.26 -12.47 19.40
C THR A 71 -9.03 -11.06 18.87
N VAL A 72 -8.04 -10.34 19.40
CA VAL A 72 -7.68 -8.99 18.90
C VAL A 72 -7.25 -9.05 17.44
N ASN A 73 -6.45 -10.04 17.04
CA ASN A 73 -6.02 -10.19 15.65
C ASN A 73 -7.19 -10.52 14.71
N LEU A 74 -8.08 -11.44 15.13
CA LEU A 74 -9.28 -11.80 14.38
C LEU A 74 -10.18 -10.57 14.18
N VAL A 75 -10.58 -9.90 15.28
CA VAL A 75 -11.51 -8.76 15.24
C VAL A 75 -10.86 -7.55 14.55
N GLY A 76 -9.62 -7.23 14.90
CA GLY A 76 -8.87 -6.13 14.28
C GLY A 76 -8.70 -6.31 12.78
N GLY A 77 -8.37 -7.52 12.34
CA GLY A 77 -8.28 -7.87 10.92
C GLY A 77 -9.59 -7.64 10.16
N PHE A 78 -10.73 -8.04 10.73
CA PHE A 78 -12.04 -7.82 10.11
C PHE A 78 -12.44 -6.34 10.08
N VAL A 79 -12.22 -5.59 11.17
CA VAL A 79 -12.55 -4.16 11.23
C VAL A 79 -11.75 -3.35 10.22
N VAL A 80 -10.44 -3.59 10.11
CA VAL A 80 -9.59 -2.88 9.15
C VAL A 80 -9.99 -3.22 7.72
N THR A 81 -10.26 -4.49 7.44
CA THR A 81 -10.71 -4.93 6.10
C THR A 81 -12.06 -4.31 5.72
N ASP A 82 -13.02 -4.23 6.65
CA ASP A 82 -14.31 -3.56 6.43
C ASP A 82 -14.13 -2.08 6.07
N ARG A 83 -13.31 -1.34 6.84
CA ARG A 83 -12.99 0.06 6.54
C ARG A 83 -12.34 0.23 5.17
N MET A 84 -11.49 -0.71 4.75
CA MET A 84 -10.87 -0.71 3.43
C MET A 84 -11.88 -0.98 2.31
N LEU A 85 -12.85 -1.87 2.54
CA LEU A 85 -13.89 -2.21 1.57
C LEU A 85 -14.98 -1.14 1.46
N GLU A 86 -15.27 -0.42 2.55
CA GLU A 86 -16.19 0.73 2.55
C GLU A 86 -15.76 1.81 1.53
N MET A 87 -14.45 1.95 1.28
CA MET A 87 -13.92 2.90 0.30
C MET A 87 -14.18 2.50 -1.17
N PHE A 88 -14.49 1.24 -1.47
CA PHE A 88 -14.92 0.81 -2.80
C PHE A 88 -16.43 0.94 -2.99
N SER A 89 -17.19 1.01 -1.91
CA SER A 89 -18.60 1.37 -1.95
C SER A 89 -18.68 2.87 -2.15
N ALA A 90 -18.96 3.33 -3.38
CA ALA A 90 -19.14 4.74 -3.69
C ALA A 90 -20.06 5.37 -2.64
N ARG A 91 -19.49 6.18 -1.75
CA ARG A 91 -20.22 6.83 -0.68
C ARG A 91 -21.36 7.63 -1.33
N LYS A 92 -22.60 7.18 -1.17
CA LYS A 92 -23.79 8.03 -1.31
C LYS A 92 -23.79 9.02 -0.15
N ARG A 93 -22.86 9.97 -0.18
CA ARG A 93 -23.05 11.27 0.44
C ARG A 93 -23.03 12.25 -0.71
N ALA A 94 -24.18 12.32 -1.38
CA ALA A 94 -24.63 13.58 -1.91
C ALA A 94 -24.69 14.53 -0.71
N HIS A 95 -23.58 15.21 -0.42
CA HIS A 95 -23.62 16.45 0.33
C HIS A 95 -24.41 17.39 -0.56
N LYS A 96 -25.72 17.49 -0.32
CA LYS A 96 -26.56 18.47 -0.98
C LYS A 96 -25.92 19.82 -0.62
N PRO A 97 -25.36 20.59 -1.58
CA PRO A 97 -25.09 21.99 -1.31
C PRO A 97 -26.47 22.57 -1.03
N ALA A 98 -26.64 23.21 0.13
CA ALA A 98 -27.83 24.01 0.36
C ALA A 98 -27.87 25.05 -0.78
N LEU A 99 -28.74 24.80 -1.76
CA LEU A 99 -28.90 25.66 -2.92
C LEU A 99 -29.24 27.07 -2.43
N ALA A 100 -28.54 28.03 -3.02
CA ALA A 100 -28.75 29.45 -2.92
C ALA A 100 -30.24 29.81 -3.01
N GLY A 101 -30.67 30.72 -2.12
CA GLY A 101 -31.99 31.35 -2.17
C GLY A 101 -32.18 32.20 -3.44
N PRO A 102 -33.44 32.46 -3.84
CA PRO A 102 -33.75 33.05 -5.12
C PRO A 102 -33.33 34.52 -5.21
N ALA A 103 -32.76 34.86 -6.37
CA ALA A 103 -32.40 36.20 -6.78
C ALA A 103 -33.56 37.19 -6.61
N LYS A 104 -33.33 38.28 -5.86
CA LYS A 104 -34.12 39.50 -5.97
C LYS A 104 -33.42 40.43 -6.94
N GLY A 105 -34.09 40.71 -8.05
CA GLY A 105 -33.60 41.62 -9.09
C GLY A 105 -33.58 43.07 -8.61
N HIS A 106 -32.68 43.85 -9.23
CA HIS A 106 -32.79 45.29 -9.43
C HIS A 106 -32.30 45.58 -10.86
N ARG A 107 -33.18 46.19 -11.68
CA ARG A 107 -32.83 46.77 -12.98
C ARG A 107 -32.22 48.15 -12.77
N GLY A 108 -31.21 48.50 -13.57
CA GLY A 108 -30.74 49.85 -13.82
C GLY A 108 -29.93 49.90 -15.13
N PRO A 109 -30.08 50.91 -16.00
CA PRO A 109 -29.60 50.85 -17.39
C PRO A 109 -28.27 51.58 -17.62
N GLY A 110 -27.52 51.14 -18.64
CA GLY A 110 -26.64 52.02 -19.42
C GLY A 110 -25.14 51.69 -19.39
N GLY A 111 -24.54 51.62 -20.58
CA GLY A 111 -23.09 51.69 -20.77
C GLY A 111 -22.52 50.71 -21.79
N ARG A 112 -22.63 51.04 -23.09
CA ARG A 112 -21.84 50.40 -24.17
C ARG A 112 -20.44 51.03 -24.20
N HIS A 113 -19.39 50.21 -24.26
CA HIS A 113 -18.13 50.62 -24.87
C HIS A 113 -17.49 49.44 -25.63
N SER A 114 -17.30 49.67 -26.92
CA SER A 114 -16.56 48.85 -27.87
C SER A 114 -15.05 49.12 -27.75
N GLY A 115 -14.21 48.18 -28.17
CA GLY A 115 -12.91 48.50 -28.80
C GLY A 115 -11.70 47.69 -28.34
N ASP A 116 -11.32 46.72 -29.19
CA ASP A 116 -9.98 46.39 -29.71
C ASP A 116 -8.77 46.14 -28.81
N GLY A 117 -8.01 45.07 -29.16
CA GLY A 117 -6.60 44.93 -28.78
C GLY A 117 -6.06 43.50 -28.93
N ALA A 118 -5.67 43.14 -30.15
CA ALA A 118 -5.00 41.88 -30.49
C ALA A 118 -3.53 41.83 -30.03
N LEU A 119 -2.90 40.65 -30.26
CA LEU A 119 -1.46 40.34 -30.34
C LEU A 119 -0.84 39.83 -29.01
N GLY A 120 -0.19 38.68 -28.91
CA GLY A 120 0.15 37.62 -29.86
C GLY A 120 1.28 36.74 -29.29
N ARG A 121 1.48 35.56 -29.91
CA ARG A 121 2.73 34.73 -29.93
C ARG A 121 3.07 34.03 -28.61
N GLU A 122 3.56 32.79 -28.53
CA GLU A 122 4.14 31.78 -29.42
C GLU A 122 4.08 30.44 -28.64
N GLN A 123 3.43 29.41 -29.17
CA GLN A 123 4.06 28.24 -29.80
C GLN A 123 4.80 27.24 -28.87
N SER A 124 4.36 25.99 -29.03
CA SER A 124 5.22 24.83 -29.32
C SER A 124 5.87 24.08 -28.14
N GLY A 125 5.17 23.02 -27.73
CA GLY A 125 5.61 21.68 -28.13
C GLY A 125 6.35 20.83 -27.10
N ARG A 126 6.06 19.51 -27.19
CA ARG A 126 6.76 18.34 -26.64
C ARG A 126 6.38 18.00 -25.20
N GLU A 127 5.51 17.00 -25.00
CA GLU A 127 5.90 15.58 -24.97
C GLU A 127 7.07 15.33 -24.02
N GLN A 128 6.77 14.89 -22.80
CA GLN A 128 7.67 14.01 -22.05
C GLN A 128 6.87 12.79 -21.61
N SER A 129 6.69 11.91 -22.59
CA SER A 129 6.49 10.49 -22.40
C SER A 129 7.87 9.84 -22.27
N GLY A 130 8.12 9.23 -21.12
CA GLY A 130 8.86 7.97 -21.06
C GLY A 130 10.35 8.02 -20.77
N ARG A 131 10.70 7.14 -19.81
CA ARG A 131 11.88 6.28 -19.76
C ARG A 131 13.15 6.79 -19.06
N GLU A 132 13.43 6.04 -17.99
CA GLU A 132 14.74 5.48 -17.65
C GLU A 132 15.75 6.37 -16.92
N HIS A 133 15.88 6.11 -15.61
CA HIS A 133 17.20 6.05 -15.01
C HIS A 133 17.31 4.82 -14.10
N SER A 134 17.67 3.70 -14.74
CA SER A 134 18.44 2.63 -14.11
C SER A 134 19.85 3.18 -13.95
N GLY A 135 20.17 3.67 -12.76
CA GLY A 135 21.51 4.13 -12.37
C GLY A 135 22.12 3.11 -11.42
N ARG A 136 23.15 2.43 -11.91
CA ARG A 136 24.02 1.51 -11.15
C ARG A 136 24.72 2.31 -10.05
N GLU A 137 24.70 1.83 -8.82
CA GLU A 137 25.60 2.31 -7.77
C GLU A 137 27.04 1.90 -8.11
N PRO A 138 27.99 2.84 -8.30
CA PRO A 138 29.40 2.53 -8.38
C PRO A 138 29.96 2.35 -6.96
N LEU A 139 30.80 1.33 -6.81
CA LEU A 139 31.59 1.06 -5.61
C LEU A 139 32.63 2.18 -5.44
N ASP A 140 32.53 2.92 -4.34
CA ASP A 140 33.51 3.92 -3.95
C ASP A 140 34.79 3.21 -3.51
N GLY A 141 35.78 3.20 -4.42
CA GLY A 141 37.16 2.88 -4.13
C GLY A 141 37.86 4.09 -3.51
N GLU A 142 38.36 3.90 -2.29
CA GLU A 142 39.20 4.86 -1.57
C GLU A 142 40.54 5.04 -2.32
N ASP A 143 40.72 6.19 -2.96
CA ASP A 143 42.02 6.70 -3.39
C ASP A 143 42.63 7.51 -2.23
N SER A 144 43.76 7.04 -1.71
CA SER A 144 44.68 7.88 -0.94
C SER A 144 46.13 7.55 -1.29
N ASP A 145 46.66 8.35 -2.21
CA ASP A 145 48.01 8.85 -2.33
C ASP A 145 49.14 8.12 -1.57
N GLY A 146 50.01 7.46 -2.32
CA GLY A 146 51.24 6.87 -1.84
C GLY A 146 52.31 6.79 -2.92
N ALA A 147 53.02 7.89 -3.14
CA ALA A 147 54.40 7.94 -3.63
C ALA A 147 54.72 7.33 -5.01
N ARG A 148 54.55 8.15 -6.07
CA ARG A 148 55.31 8.00 -7.32
C ARG A 148 55.84 9.35 -7.80
N ALA A 149 56.90 9.83 -7.15
CA ALA A 149 57.64 11.02 -7.58
C ALA A 149 59.11 10.97 -7.13
N ALA A 150 59.87 10.00 -7.62
CA ALA A 150 61.32 10.05 -7.66
C ALA A 150 61.75 9.25 -8.88
N ASP A 151 61.92 9.93 -10.02
CA ASP A 151 62.94 9.64 -11.04
C ASP A 151 62.61 10.39 -12.34
N ARG A 152 62.97 11.67 -12.40
CA ARG A 152 63.24 12.41 -13.65
C ARG A 152 64.16 13.59 -13.35
N THR A 153 65.42 13.47 -13.80
CA THR A 153 66.46 14.48 -14.15
C THR A 153 67.81 13.80 -13.82
N GLY A 154 68.67 13.35 -14.72
CA GLY A 154 69.20 14.03 -15.92
C GLY A 154 70.34 14.96 -15.51
N GLU A 155 71.61 14.57 -15.77
CA GLU A 155 72.85 15.37 -15.95
C GLU A 155 74.08 14.57 -15.44
N ALA A 156 74.96 14.09 -16.31
CA ALA A 156 76.07 14.79 -16.98
C ALA A 156 77.38 14.78 -16.15
N ARG A 157 78.38 14.07 -16.71
CA ARG A 157 79.82 14.02 -16.37
C ARG A 157 80.27 13.06 -15.28
#